data_AF-A0A951HKH9-F1
#
_entry.id   AF-A0A951HKH9-F1
#
_cell.length_a   1.000
_cell.length_b   1.000
_cell.length_c   1.000
_cell.angle_alpha   90.00
_cell.angle_beta   90.00
_cell.angle_gamma   90.00
#
_symmetry.space_group_name_H-M   'P 1'
#
loop_
_entity.id
_entity.type
_entity.pdbx_description
1 polymer ?
#
loop_
_entity_poly.entity_id
_entity_poly.type
_entity_poly.pdbx_seq_one_letter_code
_entity_poly.pdbx_strand_id
1 'polypeptide(L)' 'DLMLVGDSVDFAVLSVGGFLGLASKLVAISFDELRIDGDRVLLPDATREELERLPEFEYR' A
#
# COMPACT_ATOMS: atom_id res chain seq x y z
N ASP A 1 -18.12 -11.31 -8.25
CA ASP A 1 -18.91 -10.70 -7.15
C ASP A 1 -17.99 -10.34 -6.01
N LEU A 2 -17.98 -9.06 -5.62
CA LEU A 2 -17.23 -8.54 -4.46
C LEU A 2 -18.26 -7.96 -3.49
N MET A 3 -18.37 -8.56 -2.31
CA MET A 3 -19.21 -8.04 -1.22
C MET A 3 -18.32 -7.18 -0.31
N LEU A 4 -18.64 -5.88 -0.23
CA LEU A 4 -18.04 -4.94 0.71
C LEU A 4 -18.80 -5.04 2.04
N VAL A 5 -18.14 -5.52 3.09
CA VAL A 5 -18.63 -5.44 4.47
C VAL A 5 -17.63 -4.57 5.23
N GLY A 6 -18.07 -3.38 5.64
CA GLY A 6 -17.26 -2.41 6.38
C GLY A 6 -17.14 -1.10 5.60
N ASP A 7 -17.76 -0.05 6.13
CA ASP A 7 -17.98 1.24 5.47
C ASP A 7 -16.72 2.13 5.39
N SER A 8 -15.53 1.57 5.64
CA SER A 8 -14.27 2.32 5.64
C SER A 8 -13.11 1.42 5.23
N VAL A 9 -12.57 1.61 4.02
CA VAL A 9 -11.25 1.09 3.69
C VAL A 9 -10.25 2.07 4.31
N ASP A 10 -9.84 1.81 5.55
CA ASP A 10 -8.98 2.73 6.28
C ASP A 10 -7.52 2.68 5.78
N PHE A 11 -7.08 1.52 5.27
CA PHE A 11 -5.70 1.28 4.87
C PHE A 11 -5.61 0.44 3.60
N ALA A 12 -4.60 0.72 2.78
CA ALA A 12 -4.17 -0.10 1.67
C ALA A 12 -2.82 -0.75 1.99
N VAL A 13 -2.63 -1.99 1.54
CA VAL A 13 -1.34 -2.69 1.67
C VAL A 13 -0.60 -2.60 0.35
N LEU A 14 0.56 -1.97 0.36
CA LEU A 14 1.44 -1.81 -0.79
C LEU A 14 2.65 -2.74 -0.67
N SER A 15 3.02 -3.40 -1.77
CA SER A 15 4.26 -4.17 -1.85
C SER A 15 5.39 -3.30 -2.40
N VAL A 16 6.46 -3.15 -1.63
CA VAL A 16 7.58 -2.25 -1.91
C VAL A 16 8.88 -3.04 -1.89
N GLY A 17 9.67 -2.88 -2.94
CA GLY A 17 10.91 -3.63 -3.13
C GLY A 17 10.70 -5.01 -3.78
N GLY A 18 11.81 -5.74 -3.96
CA GLY A 18 11.81 -7.08 -4.55
C GLY A 18 11.99 -7.11 -6.07
N PHE A 19 13.23 -7.29 -6.52
CA PHE A 19 13.48 -7.81 -7.85
C PHE A 19 13.45 -9.35 -7.72
N LEU A 20 12.52 -10.02 -8.41
CA LEU A 20 12.34 -11.48 -8.40
C LEU A 20 11.74 -12.11 -7.11
N GLY A 21 10.87 -11.39 -6.39
CA GLY A 21 10.10 -11.98 -5.28
C GLY A 21 10.93 -12.32 -4.02
N LEU A 22 12.20 -11.93 -4.00
CA LEU A 22 13.06 -11.96 -2.82
C LEU A 22 13.23 -10.52 -2.35
N ALA A 23 12.95 -10.25 -1.07
CA ALA A 23 12.99 -8.93 -0.44
C ALA A 23 11.88 -7.93 -0.84
N SER A 24 10.70 -8.40 -1.26
CA SER A 24 9.50 -7.55 -1.27
C SER A 24 8.96 -7.40 0.16
N LYS A 25 8.70 -6.16 0.57
CA LYS A 25 8.13 -5.82 1.87
C LYS A 25 6.70 -5.35 1.69
N LEU A 26 5.79 -5.82 2.52
CA LEU A 26 4.42 -5.28 2.57
C LEU A 26 4.39 -4.12 3.55
N VAL A 27 3.78 -2.99 3.17
CA VAL A 27 3.61 -1.82 4.03
C VAL A 27 2.16 -1.37 3.97
N ALA A 28 1.60 -0.99 5.12
CA ALA A 28 0.27 -0.40 5.19
C ALA A 28 0.38 1.12 5.08
N ILE A 29 -0.43 1.70 4.20
CA ILE A 29 -0.56 3.14 4.00
C ILE A 29 -2.03 3.51 4.14
N SER A 30 -2.31 4.71 4.63
CA SER A 30 -3.70 5.13 4.81
C SER A 30 -4.32 5.49 3.46
N PHE A 31 -5.60 5.15 3.28
CA PHE A 31 -6.26 5.33 1.99
C PHE A 31 -6.44 6.80 1.59
N ASP A 32 -6.45 7.71 2.56
CA ASP A 32 -6.52 9.16 2.37
C ASP A 32 -5.25 9.76 1.73
N GLU A 33 -4.10 9.09 1.87
CA GLU A 33 -2.84 9.51 1.23
C GLU A 33 -2.78 9.09 -0.25
N LEU A 34 -3.64 8.16 -0.67
CA LEU A 34 -3.70 7.69 -2.05
C LEU A 34 -4.51 8.65 -2.93
N ARG A 35 -3.93 9.06 -4.06
CA ARG A 35 -4.61 9.76 -5.14
C ARG A 35 -4.88 8.82 -6.30
N ILE A 36 -6.15 8.65 -6.65
CA ILE A 36 -6.54 7.88 -7.83
C ILE A 36 -6.58 8.83 -9.03
N ASP A 37 -5.73 8.58 -10.02
CA ASP A 37 -5.69 9.30 -11.30
C ASP A 37 -6.06 8.34 -12.43
N GLY A 38 -7.36 8.28 -12.74
CA GLY A 38 -7.91 7.37 -13.75
C GLY A 38 -7.75 5.89 -13.35
N ASP A 39 -6.86 5.20 -14.04
CA ASP A 39 -6.50 3.79 -13.82
C ASP A 39 -5.28 3.62 -12.90
N ARG A 40 -4.67 4.72 -12.44
CA ARG A 40 -3.46 4.72 -11.62
C ARG A 40 -3.76 5.10 -10.19
N VAL A 41 -3.07 4.46 -9.26
CA VAL A 41 -3.01 4.87 -7.86
C VAL A 41 -1.66 5.52 -7.63
N LEU A 42 -1.68 6.78 -7.23
CA LEU A 42 -0.52 7.61 -6.95
C LEU A 42 -0.43 7.82 -5.44
N LEU A 43 0.79 7.77 -4.91
CA LEU A 43 1.10 8.15 -3.54
C LEU A 43 2.08 9.33 -3.61
N PRO A 44 1.58 10.57 -3.75
CA PRO A 44 2.38 11.74 -4.13
C PRO A 44 3.36 12.17 -3.04
N ASP A 45 3.04 11.87 -1.78
CA ASP A 45 3.82 12.31 -0.62
C ASP A 45 4.78 11.22 -0.09
N ALA A 46 4.93 10.10 -0.81
CA ALA A 46 5.84 9.02 -0.41
C ALA A 46 6.82 8.63 -1.53
N THR A 47 8.06 8.41 -1.15
CA THR A 47 9.10 7.81 -1.99
C THR A 47 9.28 6.32 -1.70
N ARG A 48 9.85 5.58 -2.66
CA ARG A 48 10.17 4.15 -2.48
C ARG A 48 11.05 3.94 -1.24
N GLU A 49 12.07 4.76 -1.07
CA GLU A 49 13.03 4.68 0.04
C GLU A 49 12.39 5.00 1.40
N GLU A 50 11.34 5.83 1.44
CA GLU A 50 10.55 6.04 2.67
C GLU A 50 9.70 4.83 2.99
N LEU A 51 9.04 4.27 1.97
CA LEU A 51 8.21 3.09 2.15
C LEU A 51 9.04 1.85 2.56
N GLU A 52 10.26 1.67 2.05
CA GLU A 52 11.15 0.58 2.48
C GLU A 52 11.56 0.70 3.96
N ARG A 53 11.59 1.93 4.50
CA ARG A 53 11.88 2.21 5.92
C ARG A 53 10.68 2.01 6.85
N LEU A 54 9.45 2.02 6.33
CA LEU A 54 8.25 1.74 7.12
C LEU A 54 8.27 0.30 7.66
N PRO A 55 7.67 0.01 8.81
CA PRO A 55 7.57 -1.36 9.32
C PRO A 55 6.84 -2.28 8.33
N GLU A 56 7.22 -3.55 8.32
CA GLU A 56 6.50 -4.55 7.53
C GLU A 56 5.09 -4.74 8.11
N PHE A 57 4.09 -4.76 7.24
CA PHE A 57 2.72 -5.08 7.60
C PHE A 57 2.61 -6.59 7.82
N GLU A 58 2.45 -6.99 9.09
CA GLU A 58 2.12 -8.36 9.46
C GLU A 58 0.60 -8.53 9.59
N TYR A 59 0.02 -9.43 8.80
CA TYR A 59 -1.37 -9.86 8.98
C TYR A 59 -1.42 -10.88 10.12
N ARG A 60 -2.03 -10.52 11.26
CA ARG A 60 -2.18 -11.40 12.43
C ARG A 60 -3.64 -11.64 12.77
#